data_AF-A0A2V6HSM5-F1
#
_entry.id   AF-A0A2V6HSM5-F1
#
_cell.length_a   1.000
_cell.length_b   1.000
_cell.length_c   1.000
_cell.angle_alpha   90.00
_cell.angle_beta   90.00
_cell.angle_gamma   90.00
#
_symmetry.space_group_name_H-M   'P 1'
#
loop_
_entity.id
_entity.type
_entity.pdbx_description
1 polymer ?
#
loop_
_entity_poly.entity_id
_entity_poly.type
_entity_poly.pdbx_seq_one_letter_code
_entity_poly.pdbx_strand_id
1 'polypeptide(L)'
;MSDERIEKIKSAVEAADHIPAEKKAELLEILANLQPAIAKVAETHPDVARSIGQSVEVSAHAAAGENKRPERVERAMRELKESVKKFEASHPDLAAFVNRYSTLLSALGI
;
A
#
# COMPACT_ATOMS: atom_id res chain seq x y z
N MET A 1 -12.50 6.49 2.41
CA MET A 1 -11.29 6.04 3.13
C MET A 1 -10.86 7.18 4.03
N SER A 2 -10.57 6.93 5.30
CA SER A 2 -10.23 8.01 6.24
C SER A 2 -8.74 8.31 6.14
N ASP A 3 -8.37 9.57 5.97
CA ASP A 3 -6.98 10.06 6.01
C ASP A 3 -6.20 9.49 7.21
N GLU A 4 -6.88 9.27 8.34
CA GLU A 4 -6.34 8.65 9.55
C GLU A 4 -5.64 7.30 9.31
N ARG A 5 -6.14 6.45 8.39
CA ARG A 5 -5.49 5.15 8.11
C ARG A 5 -4.18 5.34 7.37
N ILE A 6 -4.17 6.22 6.36
CA ILE A 6 -2.96 6.55 5.61
C ILE A 6 -1.93 7.14 6.57
N GLU A 7 -2.34 8.04 7.46
CA GLU A 7 -1.44 8.63 8.48
C GLU A 7 -0.85 7.56 9.41
N LYS A 8 -1.65 6.62 9.92
CA LYS A 8 -1.14 5.50 10.73
C LYS A 8 -0.07 4.69 10.00
N ILE A 9 -0.27 4.46 8.70
CA ILE A 9 0.72 3.75 7.87
C ILE A 9 1.99 4.59 7.73
N LYS A 10 1.86 5.89 7.43
CA LYS A 10 3.00 6.81 7.31
C LYS A 10 3.83 6.82 8.59
N SER A 11 3.18 6.96 9.75
CA SER A 11 3.84 6.93 11.06
C SER A 11 4.54 5.59 11.33
N ALA A 12 3.95 4.46 10.95
CA ALA A 12 4.59 3.15 11.11
C ALA A 12 5.86 3.02 10.25
N VAL A 13 5.83 3.54 9.03
CA VAL A 13 7.00 3.57 8.12
C VAL A 13 8.07 4.52 8.64
N GLU A 14 7.67 5.68 9.15
CA GLU A 14 8.61 6.65 9.76
C GLU A 14 9.30 6.06 10.99
N ALA A 15 8.57 5.35 11.85
CA ALA A 15 9.09 4.66 13.03
C ALA A 15 9.97 3.45 12.71
N ALA A 16 10.02 2.97 11.47
CA ALA A 16 10.81 1.80 11.08
C ALA A 16 12.29 2.15 10.90
N ASP A 17 13.05 2.32 11.98
CA ASP A 17 14.47 2.70 11.93
C ASP A 17 15.37 1.78 11.08
N HIS A 18 14.96 0.53 10.88
CA HIS A 18 15.68 -0.44 10.05
C HIS A 18 15.48 -0.23 8.53
N ILE A 19 14.56 0.64 8.11
CA ILE A 19 14.33 0.98 6.70
C ILE A 19 15.16 2.24 6.36
N PRO A 20 15.95 2.22 5.28
CA PRO A 20 16.72 3.39 4.86
C PRO A 20 15.80 4.57 4.50
N ALA A 21 16.27 5.79 4.79
CA ALA A 21 15.48 7.02 4.60
C ALA A 21 14.96 7.19 3.17
N GLU A 22 15.73 6.79 2.16
CA GLU A 22 15.31 6.80 0.75
C GLU A 22 14.08 5.93 0.52
N LYS A 23 14.07 4.70 1.07
CA LYS A 23 12.93 3.78 0.94
C LYS A 23 11.73 4.25 1.74
N LYS A 24 11.94 4.87 2.92
CA LYS A 24 10.85 5.52 3.67
C LYS A 24 10.18 6.61 2.85
N ALA A 25 10.98 7.54 2.30
CA ALA A 25 10.47 8.63 1.47
C ALA A 25 9.68 8.12 0.25
N GLU A 26 10.21 7.11 -0.43
CA GLU A 26 9.56 6.47 -1.58
C GLU A 26 8.23 5.78 -1.18
N LEU A 27 8.18 5.10 -0.03
CA LEU A 27 6.95 4.52 0.53
C LEU A 27 5.91 5.59 0.86
N LEU A 28 6.32 6.68 1.51
CA LEU A 28 5.45 7.80 1.87
C LEU A 28 4.87 8.49 0.63
N GLU A 29 5.66 8.65 -0.42
CA GLU A 29 5.22 9.20 -1.70
C GLU A 29 4.21 8.27 -2.38
N ILE A 30 4.49 6.97 -2.41
CA ILE A 30 3.59 5.95 -2.97
C ILE A 30 2.25 5.95 -2.20
N LEU A 31 2.27 6.04 -0.86
CA LEU A 31 1.07 6.14 -0.03
C LEU A 31 0.30 7.45 -0.24
N ALA A 32 0.98 8.56 -0.48
CA ALA A 32 0.32 9.82 -0.81
C ALA A 32 -0.41 9.74 -2.17
N ASN A 33 0.19 9.06 -3.16
CA ASN A 33 -0.44 8.81 -4.46
C ASN A 33 -1.62 7.83 -4.39
N LEU A 34 -1.69 7.00 -3.34
CA LEU A 34 -2.79 6.08 -3.14
C LEU A 34 -4.10 6.78 -2.76
N GLN A 35 -4.05 7.87 -1.97
CA GLN A 35 -5.23 8.63 -1.54
C GLN A 35 -6.17 8.99 -2.71
N PRO A 36 -5.70 9.70 -3.76
CA PRO A 36 -6.57 10.06 -4.88
C PRO A 36 -7.00 8.84 -5.71
N ALA A 37 -6.14 7.81 -5.84
CA ALA A 37 -6.48 6.60 -6.59
C ALA A 37 -7.62 5.81 -5.91
N ILE A 38 -7.55 5.65 -4.59
CA ILE A 38 -8.59 5.01 -3.79
C ILE A 38 -9.84 5.88 -3.71
N ALA A 39 -9.73 7.21 -3.66
CA ALA A 39 -10.88 8.10 -3.65
C ALA A 39 -11.74 7.90 -4.92
N LYS A 40 -11.11 7.86 -6.10
CA LYS A 40 -11.81 7.55 -7.37
C LYS A 40 -12.49 6.19 -7.36
N VAL A 41 -11.86 5.17 -6.78
CA VAL A 41 -12.47 3.84 -6.64
C VAL A 41 -13.56 3.85 -5.59
N ALA A 42 -13.47 4.65 -4.53
CA ALA A 42 -14.48 4.73 -3.49
C ALA A 42 -15.81 5.34 -3.98
N GLU A 43 -15.75 6.20 -5.01
CA GLU A 43 -16.94 6.78 -5.64
C GLU A 43 -17.81 5.73 -6.34
N THR A 44 -17.20 4.69 -6.90
CA THR A 44 -17.89 3.64 -7.65
C THR A 44 -18.00 2.32 -6.88
N HIS A 45 -16.98 1.99 -6.09
CA HIS A 45 -16.81 0.74 -5.35
C HIS A 45 -16.18 0.99 -3.96
N PRO A 46 -16.98 1.51 -3.00
CA PRO A 46 -16.49 1.83 -1.65
C PRO A 46 -15.94 0.63 -0.87
N ASP A 47 -16.50 -0.57 -1.08
CA ASP A 47 -16.00 -1.81 -0.45
C ASP A 47 -14.60 -2.19 -0.95
N VAL A 48 -14.35 -2.06 -2.25
CA VAL A 48 -13.03 -2.33 -2.83
C VAL A 48 -12.03 -1.31 -2.31
N ALA A 49 -12.38 -0.02 -2.31
CA ALA A 49 -11.54 1.04 -1.77
C ALA A 49 -11.13 0.78 -0.30
N ARG A 50 -12.06 0.26 0.52
CA ARG A 50 -11.78 -0.16 1.90
C ARG A 50 -10.82 -1.35 1.95
N SER A 51 -11.05 -2.38 1.14
CA SER A 51 -10.21 -3.57 1.10
C SER A 51 -8.78 -3.24 0.67
N ILE A 52 -8.60 -2.42 -0.37
CA ILE A 52 -7.30 -1.94 -0.85
C ILE A 52 -6.57 -1.21 0.28
N GLY A 53 -7.25 -0.29 0.96
CA GLY A 53 -6.69 0.44 2.10
C GLY A 53 -6.20 -0.48 3.21
N GLN A 54 -6.99 -1.50 3.56
CA GLN A 54 -6.64 -2.47 4.58
C GLN A 54 -5.45 -3.35 4.17
N SER A 55 -5.40 -3.82 2.91
CA SER A 55 -4.26 -4.62 2.42
C SER A 55 -2.96 -3.79 2.38
N VAL A 56 -3.03 -2.52 1.98
CA VAL A 56 -1.87 -1.62 2.03
C VAL A 56 -1.44 -1.38 3.48
N GLU A 57 -2.38 -1.17 4.39
CA GLU A 57 -2.09 -1.00 5.83
C GLU A 57 -1.36 -2.23 6.41
N VAL A 58 -1.90 -3.42 6.18
CA VAL A 58 -1.33 -4.68 6.68
C VAL A 58 0.05 -4.93 6.08
N SER A 59 0.22 -4.73 4.78
CA SER A 59 1.50 -4.95 4.11
C SER A 59 2.56 -3.93 4.55
N ALA A 60 2.21 -2.65 4.64
CA ALA A 60 3.15 -1.61 5.03
C ALA A 60 3.59 -1.80 6.47
N HIS A 61 2.66 -2.10 7.38
CA HIS A 61 2.99 -2.41 8.77
C HIS A 61 3.84 -3.69 8.88
N ALA A 62 3.54 -4.74 8.11
CA ALA A 62 4.33 -5.96 8.13
C ALA A 62 5.73 -5.80 7.51
N ALA A 63 5.90 -4.86 6.58
CA ALA A 63 7.19 -4.51 5.97
C ALA A 63 8.01 -3.54 6.85
N ALA A 64 7.33 -2.61 7.52
CA ALA A 64 7.89 -1.61 8.44
C ALA A 64 8.09 -2.14 9.87
N GLY A 65 7.53 -3.30 10.19
CA GLY A 65 7.69 -3.96 11.48
C GLY A 65 9.08 -4.57 11.64
N GLU A 66 9.63 -4.46 12.84
CA GLU A 66 10.95 -5.03 13.21
C GLU A 66 11.02 -6.55 12.95
N ASN A 67 9.88 -7.22 13.07
CA ASN A 67 9.72 -8.64 12.76
C ASN A 67 9.10 -8.77 11.37
N LYS A 68 9.92 -8.65 10.31
CA LYS A 68 9.47 -8.74 8.91
C LYS A 68 8.65 -10.00 8.69
N ARG A 69 7.38 -9.85 8.29
CA ARG A 69 6.48 -10.98 7.99
C ARG A 69 6.20 -11.05 6.49
N PRO A 70 7.13 -11.57 5.68
CA PRO A 70 7.00 -11.58 4.22
C PRO A 70 5.72 -12.29 3.76
N GLU A 71 5.37 -13.41 4.40
CA GLU A 71 4.12 -14.15 4.17
C GLU A 71 2.83 -13.30 4.32
N ARG A 72 2.82 -12.34 5.26
CA ARG A 72 1.68 -11.42 5.44
C ARG A 72 1.66 -10.33 4.39
N VAL A 73 2.83 -9.79 4.06
CA VAL A 73 2.98 -8.80 2.98
C VAL A 73 2.53 -9.41 1.67
N GLU A 74 3.01 -10.60 1.34
CA GLU A 74 2.64 -11.34 0.14
C GLU A 74 1.14 -11.61 0.05
N ARG A 75 0.50 -12.06 1.14
CA ARG A 75 -0.95 -12.28 1.15
C ARG A 75 -1.70 -10.98 0.88
N ALA A 76 -1.33 -9.91 1.58
CA ALA A 76 -1.94 -8.60 1.38
C ALA A 76 -1.71 -8.08 -0.05
N MET A 77 -0.54 -8.33 -0.65
CA MET A 77 -0.25 -8.02 -2.05
C MET A 77 -1.07 -8.81 -3.04
N ARG A 78 -1.30 -10.10 -2.79
CA ARG A 78 -2.20 -10.91 -3.61
C ARG A 78 -3.63 -10.38 -3.57
N GLU A 79 -4.17 -10.13 -2.39
CA GLU A 79 -5.52 -9.58 -2.19
C GLU A 79 -5.67 -8.19 -2.83
N LEU A 80 -4.65 -7.34 -2.67
CA LEU A 80 -4.59 -6.03 -3.31
C LEU A 80 -4.62 -6.18 -4.82
N LYS A 81 -3.74 -7.02 -5.40
CA LYS A 81 -3.65 -7.23 -6.85
C LYS A 81 -4.95 -7.79 -7.42
N GLU A 82 -5.60 -8.72 -6.75
CA GLU A 82 -6.92 -9.23 -7.18
C GLU A 82 -7.99 -8.14 -7.14
N SER A 83 -7.98 -7.30 -6.11
CA SER A 83 -8.91 -6.17 -5.99
C SER A 83 -8.70 -5.16 -7.12
N VAL A 84 -7.44 -4.81 -7.41
CA VAL A 84 -7.06 -3.82 -8.43
C VAL A 84 -7.17 -4.35 -9.86
N LYS A 85 -7.03 -5.66 -10.08
CA LYS A 85 -7.10 -6.29 -11.42
C LYS A 85 -8.38 -5.94 -12.18
N LYS A 86 -9.50 -5.82 -11.46
CA LYS A 86 -10.79 -5.44 -12.04
C LYS A 86 -10.86 -3.95 -12.44
N PHE A 87 -9.93 -3.15 -11.93
CA PHE A 87 -9.82 -1.72 -12.14
C PHE A 87 -8.60 -1.33 -12.98
N GLU A 88 -7.81 -2.26 -13.51
CA GLU A 88 -6.64 -1.95 -14.35
C GLU A 88 -7.01 -1.11 -15.59
N ALA A 89 -8.17 -1.36 -16.19
CA ALA A 89 -8.65 -0.61 -17.35
C ALA A 89 -9.27 0.75 -16.97
N SER A 90 -9.97 0.83 -15.84
CA SER A 90 -10.74 2.02 -15.43
C SER A 90 -9.96 2.98 -14.52
N HIS A 91 -8.99 2.45 -13.76
CA HIS A 91 -8.17 3.18 -12.78
C HIS A 91 -6.69 2.79 -12.94
N PRO A 92 -6.04 3.21 -14.04
CA PRO A 92 -4.63 2.89 -14.29
C PRO A 92 -3.69 3.42 -13.18
N ASP A 93 -4.07 4.51 -12.52
CA ASP A 93 -3.34 5.07 -11.36
C ASP A 93 -3.16 4.04 -10.24
N LEU A 94 -4.20 3.25 -9.98
CA LEU A 94 -4.20 2.25 -8.91
C LEU A 94 -3.33 1.04 -9.29
N ALA A 95 -3.36 0.62 -10.55
CA ALA A 95 -2.48 -0.44 -11.06
C ALA A 95 -1.00 -0.02 -11.00
N ALA A 96 -0.70 1.22 -11.38
CA ALA A 96 0.64 1.80 -11.28
C ALA A 96 1.13 1.84 -9.81
N PHE A 97 0.25 2.21 -8.88
CA PHE A 97 0.53 2.15 -7.45
C PHE A 97 0.94 0.74 -7.02
N VAL A 98 0.13 -0.29 -7.32
CA VAL A 98 0.41 -1.69 -6.91
C VAL A 98 1.76 -2.15 -7.44
N ASN A 99 2.08 -1.79 -8.69
CA ASN A 99 3.36 -2.17 -9.30
C ASN A 99 4.56 -1.49 -8.62
N ARG A 100 4.48 -0.19 -8.34
CA ARG A 100 5.54 0.55 -7.61
C ARG A 100 5.70 0.02 -6.20
N TYR A 101 4.58 -0.19 -5.51
CA TYR A 101 4.55 -0.69 -4.15
C TYR A 101 5.14 -2.11 -4.04
N SER A 102 4.78 -3.02 -4.95
CA SER A 102 5.38 -4.36 -5.03
C SER A 102 6.89 -4.29 -5.29
N THR A 103 7.33 -3.41 -6.19
CA THR A 103 8.76 -3.23 -6.50
C THR A 103 9.55 -2.77 -5.28
N LEU A 104 8.97 -1.83 -4.52
CA LEU A 104 9.59 -1.31 -3.30
C LEU A 104 9.68 -2.37 -2.21
N LEU A 105 8.61 -3.15 -2.00
CA LEU A 105 8.61 -4.26 -1.06
C LEU A 105 9.69 -5.30 -1.41
N SER A 106 9.81 -5.67 -2.69
CA SER A 106 10.87 -6.55 -3.16
C SER A 106 12.27 -5.96 -2.94
N ALA A 107 12.43 -4.64 -3.09
CA ALA A 107 13.68 -3.96 -2.76
C ALA A 107 14.00 -3.98 -1.25
N LEU A 108 13.00 -4.14 -0.38
CA LEU A 108 13.18 -4.34 1.07
C LEU A 108 13.51 -5.80 1.45
N GLY A 109 13.61 -6.69 0.45
CA GLY A 109 13.90 -8.12 0.62
C GLY A 109 12.67 -8.92 1.03
N ILE A 110 11.48 -8.49 0.60
CA ILE A 110 10.19 -9.10 0.92
C ILE A 110 9.54 -9.66 -0.34
#